data_AF-A0A952WXC6-F1
#
_entry.id   AF-A0A952WXC6-F1
#
_cell.length_a   1.000
_cell.length_b   1.000
_cell.length_c   1.000
_cell.angle_alpha   90.00
_cell.angle_beta   90.00
_cell.angle_gamma   90.00
#
_symmetry.space_group_name_H-M   'P 1'
#
loop_
_entity.id
_entity.type
_entity.pdbx_description
1 polymer ?
#
loop_
_entity_poly.entity_id
_entity_poly.type
_entity_poly.pdbx_seq_one_letter_code
_entity_poly.pdbx_strand_id
1 'polypeptide(L)'
;MSALIQSSAARIVLVLAALSVLALPASRAEEAPPTDPVADVAAADLDVSAVPDVIEQLGSGARRDRELAERRLLDAGPRILPALPNAEQVDPAARDALNRVRTALERQAGIDAAQPSRVTLAGEHALSEIVAALAAQTRNPISVDPGVEDARVDVRWEGTPFWDCVSELQDRLRLDLAASAAEPELRLVSNADAAPRTVGVRWTAGPVRIESRDAASKPSLVDASRTLVQVRWTLRIEPRLRPLYLTLADADTSLDVDGLAVPPFTPGARRELPVDRWRGCDLDSSFNAPDSTSGPALFNAKGVVRAAALPLRMAFTGFSGRRISVDRRGGVTALLQNVRFDSAARRLSVHLAVTYGQGGPEFESHRIWIHQNAAWLEHLGTGAVVPASEIDLLRSAPAGGTLAYTFEALPGVPSDYRLLYEAPSLIVDVPFEFTGLPISVRDDR
;
A
#
# COMPACT_ATOMS: atom_id res chain seq x y z
N MET A 1 -19.69 12.87 -62.53
CA MET A 1 -18.29 13.34 -62.55
C MET A 1 -17.53 12.53 -61.51
N SER A 2 -17.09 11.31 -61.90
CA SER A 2 -15.68 10.97 -62.20
C SER A 2 -14.83 11.00 -60.92
N ALA A 3 -14.60 9.88 -60.21
CA ALA A 3 -13.73 8.73 -60.51
C ALA A 3 -12.22 9.06 -60.61
N LEU A 4 -11.39 8.20 -59.98
CA LEU A 4 -9.93 7.92 -60.07
C LEU A 4 -9.29 7.91 -58.65
N ILE A 5 -8.83 6.80 -58.05
CA ILE A 5 -7.86 5.74 -58.43
C ILE A 5 -6.43 6.26 -58.64
N GLN A 6 -5.50 5.85 -57.76
CA GLN A 6 -4.13 5.31 -58.02
C GLN A 6 -3.29 5.42 -56.71
N SER A 7 -2.88 4.34 -56.03
CA SER A 7 -1.82 3.36 -56.35
C SER A 7 -0.48 3.99 -56.71
N SER A 8 0.56 3.76 -55.89
CA SER A 8 1.89 3.37 -56.39
C SER A 8 2.78 2.78 -55.29
N ALA A 9 3.37 1.64 -55.64
CA ALA A 9 4.30 0.85 -54.86
C ALA A 9 5.76 1.22 -55.17
N ALA A 10 6.64 0.78 -54.26
CA ALA A 10 8.02 0.37 -54.46
C ALA A 10 9.07 1.39 -54.93
N ARG A 11 10.19 1.45 -54.19
CA ARG A 11 11.54 1.22 -54.75
C ARG A 11 12.60 1.02 -53.64
N ILE A 12 13.13 -0.21 -53.65
CA ILE A 12 14.40 -0.61 -53.07
C ILE A 12 15.53 0.00 -53.91
N VAL A 13 16.53 0.61 -53.27
CA VAL A 13 17.85 0.83 -53.87
C VAL A 13 18.93 0.49 -52.84
N LEU A 14 19.65 -0.58 -53.15
CA LEU A 14 20.88 -1.06 -52.52
C LEU A 14 22.06 -0.35 -53.23
N VAL A 15 23.01 0.23 -52.50
CA VAL A 15 24.31 0.63 -53.07
C VAL A 15 25.44 0.16 -52.15
N LEU A 16 26.28 -0.70 -52.71
CA LEU A 16 27.52 -1.27 -52.19
C LEU A 16 28.66 -0.70 -53.05
N ALA A 17 29.69 -0.11 -52.44
CA ALA A 17 31.04 0.07 -52.99
C ALA A 17 31.95 0.49 -51.81
N ALA A 18 32.81 -0.37 -51.24
CA ALA A 18 34.08 -0.93 -51.74
C ALA A 18 35.28 0.03 -51.67
N LEU A 19 36.09 -0.20 -50.61
CA LEU A 19 37.55 -0.12 -50.46
C LEU A 19 38.38 1.01 -51.11
N SER A 20 39.22 1.63 -50.28
CA SER A 20 40.62 1.87 -50.61
C SER A 20 41.50 1.86 -49.36
N VAL A 21 42.52 1.00 -49.42
CA VAL A 21 43.57 0.74 -48.43
C VAL A 21 44.70 1.73 -48.64
N LEU A 22 45.22 2.32 -47.56
CA LEU A 22 46.56 2.89 -47.52
C LEU A 22 47.20 2.57 -46.17
N ALA A 23 48.27 1.77 -46.25
CA ALA A 23 49.10 1.33 -45.14
C ALA A 23 50.31 2.25 -44.98
N LEU A 24 50.77 2.42 -43.72
CA LEU A 24 52.17 2.61 -43.23
C LEU A 24 52.12 3.22 -41.80
N PRO A 25 53.17 3.08 -40.96
CA PRO A 25 53.74 1.87 -40.39
C PRO A 25 53.58 1.82 -38.86
N ALA A 26 53.74 0.61 -38.30
CA ALA A 26 53.76 0.35 -36.87
C ALA A 26 55.02 0.93 -36.20
N SER A 27 54.82 1.77 -35.18
CA SER A 27 55.80 2.02 -34.12
C SER A 27 55.22 1.47 -32.82
N ARG A 28 55.92 0.48 -32.29
CA ARG A 28 55.63 -0.33 -31.12
C ARG A 28 56.05 0.45 -29.87
N ALA A 29 55.08 0.93 -29.10
CA ALA A 29 55.25 1.28 -27.70
C ALA A 29 54.24 0.44 -26.91
N GLU A 30 54.76 -0.58 -26.26
CA GLU A 30 54.07 -1.53 -25.40
C GLU A 30 53.82 -0.82 -24.07
N GLU A 31 52.67 -0.17 -23.95
CA GLU A 31 52.18 0.37 -22.68
C GLU A 31 50.99 -0.51 -22.25
N ALA A 32 51.26 -1.37 -21.27
CA ALA A 32 50.28 -2.27 -20.70
C ALA A 32 49.07 -1.46 -20.19
N PRO A 33 47.83 -1.87 -20.51
CA PRO A 33 46.67 -1.23 -19.91
C PRO A 33 46.73 -1.43 -18.39
N PRO A 34 46.49 -0.39 -17.58
CA PRO A 34 46.31 -0.59 -16.15
C PRO A 34 45.09 -1.49 -15.96
N THR A 35 45.36 -2.72 -15.54
CA THR A 35 44.36 -3.65 -15.03
C THR A 35 43.81 -3.04 -13.75
N ASP A 36 42.81 -2.16 -13.87
CA ASP A 36 41.96 -1.82 -12.76
C ASP A 36 41.25 -3.11 -12.32
N PRO A 37 41.42 -3.55 -11.06
CA PRO A 37 40.57 -4.60 -10.54
C PRO A 37 39.20 -3.97 -10.35
N VAL A 38 38.32 -4.13 -11.32
CA VAL A 38 36.87 -4.11 -11.05
C VAL A 38 36.61 -5.35 -10.20
N ALA A 39 36.88 -5.20 -8.91
CA ALA A 39 36.35 -6.09 -7.90
C ALA A 39 34.84 -5.90 -7.96
N ASP A 40 34.19 -6.92 -8.52
CA ASP A 40 32.80 -7.27 -8.30
C ASP A 40 32.61 -7.40 -6.78
N VAL A 41 32.30 -6.28 -6.12
CA VAL A 41 31.95 -6.27 -4.70
C VAL A 41 30.51 -6.77 -4.64
N ALA A 42 30.39 -8.08 -4.49
CA ALA A 42 29.18 -8.73 -4.02
C ALA A 42 28.53 -7.85 -2.95
N ALA A 43 27.26 -7.51 -3.15
CA ALA A 43 26.46 -6.66 -2.26
C ALA A 43 26.71 -7.05 -0.80
N ALA A 44 27.59 -6.30 -0.14
CA ALA A 44 27.92 -6.55 1.25
C ALA A 44 26.70 -6.10 2.05
N ASP A 45 26.05 -7.04 2.71
CA ASP A 45 25.01 -6.77 3.68
C ASP A 45 25.57 -5.83 4.76
N LEU A 46 25.37 -4.52 4.59
CA LEU A 46 25.72 -3.55 5.63
C LEU A 46 24.84 -3.85 6.84
N ASP A 47 25.48 -4.21 7.96
CA ASP A 47 24.80 -4.37 9.23
C ASP A 47 24.30 -3.00 9.72
N VAL A 48 23.11 -2.98 10.29
CA VAL A 48 22.46 -1.77 10.84
C VAL A 48 23.37 -1.09 11.88
N SER A 49 24.18 -1.88 12.60
CA SER A 49 25.13 -1.38 13.59
C SER A 49 26.26 -0.53 12.99
N ALA A 50 26.61 -0.73 11.71
CA ALA A 50 27.68 -0.02 11.01
C ALA A 50 27.20 1.28 10.32
N VAL A 51 25.90 1.56 10.32
CA VAL A 51 25.30 2.75 9.71
C VAL A 51 25.90 4.08 10.21
N PRO A 52 26.15 4.28 11.53
CA PRO A 52 26.74 5.52 12.03
C PRO A 52 28.12 5.84 11.41
N ASP A 53 28.98 4.83 11.30
CA ASP A 53 30.33 4.98 10.75
C ASP A 53 30.30 5.35 9.26
N VAL A 54 29.36 4.77 8.51
CA VAL A 54 29.17 5.10 7.09
C VAL A 54 28.61 6.52 6.92
N ILE A 55 27.79 7.00 7.84
CA ILE A 55 27.29 8.38 7.83
C ILE A 55 28.42 9.37 8.10
N GLU A 56 29.35 9.06 8.99
CA GLU A 56 30.54 9.91 9.21
C GLU A 56 31.36 10.03 7.91
N GLN A 57 31.50 8.93 7.15
CA GLN A 57 32.19 8.93 5.85
C GLN A 57 31.48 9.76 4.78
N LEU A 58 30.15 9.97 4.86
CA LEU A 58 29.44 10.91 3.98
C LEU A 58 29.91 12.37 4.16
N GLY A 59 30.46 12.70 5.33
CA GLY A 59 31.05 14.01 5.63
C GLY A 59 32.53 14.12 5.26
N SER A 60 33.17 13.07 4.73
CA SER A 60 34.60 13.07 4.42
C SER A 60 35.00 14.16 3.42
N GLY A 61 36.15 14.79 3.66
CA GLY A 61 36.75 15.74 2.72
C GLY A 61 37.13 15.11 1.38
N ALA A 62 37.34 13.79 1.34
CA ALA A 62 37.65 13.06 0.12
C ALA A 62 36.37 12.70 -0.65
N ARG A 63 36.29 13.12 -1.92
CA ARG A 63 35.15 12.81 -2.81
C ARG A 63 34.88 11.31 -2.94
N ARG A 64 35.94 10.51 -3.07
CA ARG A 64 35.85 9.06 -3.23
C ARG A 64 35.16 8.38 -2.04
N ASP A 65 35.50 8.81 -0.82
CA ASP A 65 34.93 8.23 0.41
C ASP A 65 33.44 8.53 0.52
N ARG A 66 33.05 9.78 0.20
CA ARG A 66 31.63 10.18 0.18
C ARG A 66 30.82 9.36 -0.81
N GLU A 67 31.32 9.19 -2.03
CA GLU A 67 30.64 8.40 -3.07
C GLU A 67 30.58 6.90 -2.73
N LEU A 68 31.56 6.37 -2.00
CA LEU A 68 31.55 4.98 -1.52
C LEU A 68 30.55 4.80 -0.39
N ALA A 69 30.50 5.74 0.55
CA ALA A 69 29.53 5.74 1.65
C ALA A 69 28.09 5.86 1.14
N GLU A 70 27.81 6.76 0.19
CA GLU A 70 26.49 6.91 -0.43
C GLU A 70 26.06 5.60 -1.11
N ARG A 71 26.94 4.96 -1.89
CA ARG A 71 26.68 3.65 -2.51
C ARG A 71 26.41 2.55 -1.48
N ARG A 72 27.24 2.43 -0.44
CA ARG A 72 27.06 1.44 0.63
C ARG A 72 25.71 1.55 1.33
N LEU A 73 25.23 2.78 1.56
CA LEU A 73 23.92 2.99 2.18
C LEU A 73 22.78 2.63 1.22
N LEU A 74 22.92 2.91 -0.08
CA LEU A 74 21.94 2.54 -1.10
C LEU A 74 21.86 1.01 -1.28
N ASP A 75 23.01 0.36 -1.37
CA ASP A 75 23.12 -1.10 -1.55
C ASP A 75 22.58 -1.87 -0.34
N ALA A 76 22.66 -1.28 0.86
CA ALA A 76 22.04 -1.84 2.07
C ALA A 76 20.50 -1.90 2.01
N GLY A 77 19.90 -1.12 1.11
CA GLY A 77 18.46 -1.11 0.85
C GLY A 77 17.59 -0.50 1.96
N PRO A 78 16.26 -0.53 1.81
CA PRO A 78 15.36 0.24 2.67
C PRO A 78 15.32 -0.18 4.14
N ARG A 79 15.85 -1.36 4.48
CA ARG A 79 15.89 -1.86 5.86
C ARG A 79 16.67 -0.95 6.82
N ILE A 80 17.58 -0.12 6.32
CA ILE A 80 18.37 0.80 7.16
C ILE A 80 17.64 2.12 7.45
N LEU A 81 16.52 2.43 6.78
CA LEU A 81 15.77 3.68 6.96
C LEU A 81 15.47 4.04 8.43
N PRO A 82 15.09 3.08 9.31
CA PRO A 82 14.84 3.38 10.73
C PRO A 82 16.10 3.79 11.51
N ALA A 83 17.28 3.37 11.06
CA ALA A 83 18.57 3.66 11.69
C ALA A 83 19.21 4.95 11.19
N LEU A 84 18.76 5.48 10.05
CA LEU A 84 19.26 6.75 9.53
C LEU A 84 18.82 7.91 10.44
N PRO A 85 19.76 8.77 10.93
CA PRO A 85 19.43 9.95 11.71
C PRO A 85 18.77 11.02 10.84
N ASN A 86 18.14 12.01 11.48
CA ASN A 86 17.65 13.17 10.74
C ASN A 86 18.84 13.97 10.19
N ALA A 87 18.70 14.56 9.00
CA ALA A 87 19.78 15.31 8.37
C ALA A 87 20.25 16.52 9.22
N GLU A 88 19.40 17.08 10.06
CA GLU A 88 19.79 18.15 11.00
C GLU A 88 20.77 17.69 12.08
N GLN A 89 20.80 16.38 12.37
CA GLN A 89 21.65 15.77 13.40
C GLN A 89 23.04 15.40 12.89
N VAL A 90 23.30 15.53 11.58
CA VAL A 90 24.60 15.22 10.98
C VAL A 90 25.34 16.49 10.56
N ASP A 91 26.65 16.32 10.31
CA ASP A 91 27.53 17.38 9.81
C ASP A 91 26.90 18.05 8.56
N PRO A 92 26.89 19.40 8.48
CA PRO A 92 26.49 20.14 7.28
C PRO A 92 26.99 19.55 5.96
N ALA A 93 28.22 19.03 5.91
CA ALA A 93 28.82 18.43 4.72
C ALA A 93 28.14 17.12 4.28
N ALA A 94 27.53 16.38 5.20
CA ALA A 94 26.87 15.10 4.96
C ALA A 94 25.35 15.23 4.71
N ARG A 95 24.73 16.37 5.05
CA ARG A 95 23.26 16.53 5.06
C ARG A 95 22.61 16.25 3.72
N ASP A 96 23.12 16.86 2.66
CA ASP A 96 22.53 16.74 1.32
C ASP A 96 22.66 15.31 0.79
N ALA A 97 23.79 14.65 1.07
CA ALA A 97 24.02 13.26 0.68
C ALA A 97 23.09 12.31 1.44
N LEU A 98 22.96 12.50 2.76
CA LEU A 98 22.05 11.70 3.58
C LEU A 98 20.58 11.89 3.15
N ASN A 99 20.18 13.10 2.78
CA ASN A 99 18.84 13.36 2.24
C ASN A 99 18.61 12.61 0.92
N ARG A 100 19.56 12.64 -0.02
CA ARG A 100 19.46 11.88 -1.28
C ARG A 100 19.34 10.38 -1.04
N VAL A 101 20.21 9.82 -0.18
CA VAL A 101 20.18 8.40 0.20
C VAL A 101 18.81 8.05 0.76
N ARG A 102 18.32 8.84 1.73
CA ARG A 102 17.01 8.62 2.35
C ARG A 102 15.88 8.63 1.31
N THR A 103 15.81 9.64 0.44
CA THR A 103 14.78 9.73 -0.61
C THR A 103 14.84 8.54 -1.57
N ALA A 104 16.04 8.11 -1.97
CA ALA A 104 16.19 6.95 -2.84
C ALA A 104 15.72 5.65 -2.17
N LEU A 105 16.09 5.46 -0.90
CA LEU A 105 15.67 4.30 -0.11
C LEU A 105 14.17 4.29 0.18
N GLU A 106 13.57 5.46 0.47
CA GLU A 106 12.12 5.61 0.65
C GLU A 106 11.37 5.28 -0.64
N ARG A 107 11.84 5.77 -1.79
CA ARG A 107 11.27 5.42 -3.09
C ARG A 107 11.35 3.92 -3.37
N GLN A 108 12.49 3.31 -3.09
CA GLN A 108 12.67 1.86 -3.25
C GLN A 108 11.73 1.08 -2.31
N ALA A 109 11.66 1.47 -1.04
CA ALA A 109 10.71 0.91 -0.08
C ALA A 109 9.26 1.04 -0.56
N GLY A 110 8.91 2.14 -1.22
CA GLY A 110 7.58 2.34 -1.75
C GLY A 110 7.22 1.36 -2.85
N ILE A 111 8.14 1.15 -3.80
CA ILE A 111 8.01 0.17 -4.88
C ILE A 111 7.89 -1.25 -4.30
N ASP A 112 8.76 -1.59 -3.35
CA ASP A 112 8.79 -2.92 -2.72
C ASP A 112 7.51 -3.17 -1.89
N ALA A 113 7.03 -2.15 -1.17
CA ALA A 113 5.81 -2.25 -0.38
C ALA A 113 4.58 -2.51 -1.27
N ALA A 114 4.50 -1.86 -2.43
CA ALA A 114 3.39 -2.00 -3.38
C ALA A 114 3.34 -3.37 -4.09
N GLN A 115 4.36 -4.21 -3.97
CA GLN A 115 4.32 -5.58 -4.49
C GLN A 115 3.43 -6.48 -3.61
N PRO A 116 2.76 -7.51 -4.19
CA PRO A 116 2.06 -8.52 -3.41
C PRO A 116 3.03 -9.27 -2.48
N SER A 117 2.58 -9.55 -1.27
CA SER A 117 3.30 -10.48 -0.41
C SER A 117 3.07 -11.91 -0.88
N ARG A 118 4.07 -12.76 -0.69
CA ARG A 118 4.10 -14.11 -1.24
C ARG A 118 4.30 -15.14 -0.14
N VAL A 119 3.75 -16.32 -0.36
CA VAL A 119 3.70 -17.41 0.61
C VAL A 119 4.21 -18.68 -0.05
N THR A 120 5.08 -19.39 0.67
CA THR A 120 5.51 -20.73 0.29
C THR A 120 5.16 -21.70 1.42
N LEU A 121 4.29 -22.66 1.14
CA LEU A 121 3.83 -23.66 2.08
C LEU A 121 3.35 -24.89 1.31
N ALA A 122 3.77 -26.07 1.75
CA ALA A 122 3.38 -27.33 1.11
C ALA A 122 3.01 -28.39 2.15
N GLY A 123 2.07 -29.26 1.80
CA GLY A 123 1.63 -30.38 2.61
C GLY A 123 0.30 -30.12 3.32
N GLU A 124 -0.10 -31.09 4.14
CA GLU A 124 -1.36 -31.07 4.87
C GLU A 124 -1.19 -30.48 6.28
N HIS A 125 -1.86 -29.37 6.52
CA HIS A 125 -1.76 -28.59 7.76
C HIS A 125 -3.16 -28.29 8.31
N ALA A 126 -3.26 -28.02 9.61
CA ALA A 126 -4.48 -27.44 10.17
C ALA A 126 -4.66 -25.99 9.68
N LEU A 127 -5.90 -25.52 9.54
CA LEU A 127 -6.18 -24.16 9.07
C LEU A 127 -5.53 -23.10 9.95
N SER A 128 -5.49 -23.31 11.27
CA SER A 128 -4.77 -22.44 12.21
C SER A 128 -3.28 -22.32 11.89
N GLU A 129 -2.61 -23.43 11.54
CA GLU A 129 -1.18 -23.46 11.16
C GLU A 129 -0.96 -22.73 9.83
N ILE A 130 -1.86 -22.93 8.86
CA ILE A 130 -1.83 -22.25 7.57
C ILE A 130 -1.98 -20.73 7.75
N VAL A 131 -2.96 -20.29 8.54
CA VAL A 131 -3.21 -18.88 8.82
C VAL A 131 -2.04 -18.25 9.59
N ALA A 132 -1.45 -18.97 10.54
CA ALA A 132 -0.23 -18.53 11.23
C ALA A 132 0.95 -18.36 10.26
N ALA A 133 1.14 -19.30 9.32
CA ALA A 133 2.17 -19.22 8.29
C ALA A 133 1.93 -18.03 7.33
N LEU A 134 0.67 -17.80 6.92
CA LEU A 134 0.27 -16.63 6.13
C LEU A 134 0.65 -15.33 6.86
N ALA A 135 0.25 -15.19 8.13
CA ALA A 135 0.54 -14.01 8.93
C ALA A 135 2.05 -13.80 9.10
N ALA A 136 2.81 -14.87 9.39
CA ALA A 136 4.25 -14.79 9.62
C ALA A 136 5.03 -14.39 8.36
N GLN A 137 4.75 -15.01 7.20
CA GLN A 137 5.48 -14.74 5.96
C GLN A 137 5.09 -13.40 5.34
N THR A 138 3.82 -13.01 5.44
CA THR A 138 3.32 -11.82 4.74
C THR A 138 3.22 -10.58 5.62
N ARG A 139 3.21 -10.75 6.95
CA ARG A 139 2.89 -9.70 7.93
C ARG A 139 1.49 -9.10 7.76
N ASN A 140 0.57 -9.81 7.09
CA ASN A 140 -0.84 -9.46 7.09
C ASN A 140 -1.50 -10.03 8.34
N PRO A 141 -2.12 -9.20 9.20
CA PRO A 141 -2.89 -9.69 10.34
C PRO A 141 -4.13 -10.46 9.85
N ILE A 142 -4.14 -11.77 10.10
CA ILE A 142 -5.22 -12.66 9.72
C ILE A 142 -5.42 -13.73 10.79
N SER A 143 -6.68 -14.04 11.10
CA SER A 143 -7.09 -15.11 11.99
C SER A 143 -8.22 -15.95 11.42
N VAL A 144 -8.60 -16.98 12.16
CA VAL A 144 -9.69 -17.89 11.86
C VAL A 144 -10.68 -17.87 13.01
N ASP A 145 -11.98 -17.98 12.70
CA ASP A 145 -13.03 -18.04 13.71
C ASP A 145 -13.03 -19.40 14.44
N PRO A 146 -13.41 -19.44 15.74
CA PRO A 146 -13.49 -20.70 16.48
C PRO A 146 -14.43 -21.72 15.83
N GLY A 147 -14.04 -23.00 15.86
CA GLY A 147 -14.76 -24.13 15.29
C GLY A 147 -14.32 -24.57 13.90
N VAL A 148 -13.44 -23.84 13.21
CA VAL A 148 -12.87 -24.26 11.90
C VAL A 148 -11.34 -24.33 11.87
N GLU A 149 -10.67 -23.94 12.96
CA GLU A 149 -9.21 -23.94 13.12
C GLU A 149 -8.53 -25.28 12.84
N ASP A 150 -9.19 -26.39 13.18
CA ASP A 150 -8.63 -27.73 13.08
C ASP A 150 -8.89 -28.39 11.71
N ALA A 151 -9.58 -27.71 10.80
CA ALA A 151 -9.82 -28.21 9.45
C ALA A 151 -8.48 -28.46 8.74
N ARG A 152 -8.24 -29.69 8.29
CA ARG A 152 -7.00 -30.07 7.58
C ARG A 152 -7.12 -29.77 6.09
N VAL A 153 -6.10 -29.11 5.53
CA VAL A 153 -6.03 -28.76 4.12
C VAL A 153 -4.65 -29.08 3.57
N ASP A 154 -4.58 -29.84 2.48
CA ASP A 154 -3.35 -30.02 1.68
C ASP A 154 -3.16 -28.81 0.75
N VAL A 155 -2.17 -27.98 1.04
CA VAL A 155 -1.83 -26.78 0.24
C VAL A 155 -0.51 -26.99 -0.50
N ARG A 156 -0.35 -26.33 -1.64
CA ARG A 156 0.89 -26.32 -2.42
C ARG A 156 1.11 -24.94 -3.02
N TRP A 157 1.76 -24.08 -2.24
CA TRP A 157 2.08 -22.72 -2.61
C TRP A 157 3.58 -22.55 -2.76
N GLU A 158 3.99 -21.94 -3.87
CA GLU A 158 5.39 -21.63 -4.18
C GLU A 158 5.45 -20.16 -4.59
N GLY A 159 5.76 -19.29 -3.64
CA GLY A 159 5.73 -17.85 -3.84
C GLY A 159 4.35 -17.32 -4.27
N THR A 160 3.25 -17.98 -3.87
CA THR A 160 1.89 -17.62 -4.25
C THR A 160 1.47 -16.32 -3.56
N PRO A 161 0.81 -15.35 -4.24
CA PRO A 161 0.33 -14.12 -3.62
C PRO A 161 -0.65 -14.36 -2.47
N PHE A 162 -0.60 -13.52 -1.44
CA PHE A 162 -1.45 -13.63 -0.25
C PHE A 162 -2.93 -13.77 -0.58
N TRP A 163 -3.48 -12.91 -1.46
CA TRP A 163 -4.90 -12.95 -1.79
C TRP A 163 -5.31 -14.20 -2.56
N ASP A 164 -4.40 -14.82 -3.30
CA ASP A 164 -4.67 -16.05 -4.03
C ASP A 164 -4.72 -17.24 -3.06
N CYS A 165 -3.79 -17.29 -2.09
CA CYS A 165 -3.84 -18.25 -0.99
C CYS A 165 -5.14 -18.13 -0.19
N VAL A 166 -5.54 -16.89 0.16
CA VAL A 166 -6.80 -16.64 0.89
C VAL A 166 -8.01 -17.07 0.06
N SER A 167 -8.04 -16.76 -1.24
CA SER A 167 -9.15 -17.16 -2.13
C SER A 167 -9.27 -18.67 -2.22
N GLU A 168 -8.15 -19.39 -2.35
CA GLU A 168 -8.14 -20.85 -2.36
C GLU A 168 -8.72 -21.45 -1.07
N LEU A 169 -8.36 -20.90 0.11
CA LEU A 169 -8.93 -21.34 1.38
C LEU A 169 -10.43 -21.08 1.47
N GLN A 170 -10.88 -19.91 1.02
CA GLN A 170 -12.30 -19.58 1.00
C GLN A 170 -13.10 -20.53 0.12
N ASP A 171 -12.57 -20.90 -1.05
CA ASP A 171 -13.26 -21.78 -1.99
C ASP A 171 -13.31 -23.23 -1.50
N ARG A 172 -12.19 -23.73 -0.94
CA ARG A 172 -12.10 -25.10 -0.43
C ARG A 172 -12.94 -25.33 0.82
N LEU A 173 -12.94 -24.37 1.74
CA LEU A 173 -13.55 -24.52 3.07
C LEU A 173 -14.85 -23.73 3.23
N ARG A 174 -15.33 -23.06 2.17
CA ARG A 174 -16.53 -22.20 2.19
C ARG A 174 -16.44 -21.15 3.31
N LEU A 175 -15.32 -20.43 3.34
CA LEU A 175 -15.07 -19.36 4.31
C LEU A 175 -15.35 -17.99 3.70
N ASP A 176 -15.83 -17.08 4.53
CA ASP A 176 -15.97 -15.65 4.21
C ASP A 176 -14.89 -14.83 4.92
N LEU A 177 -14.72 -13.59 4.46
CA LEU A 177 -13.84 -12.60 5.08
C LEU A 177 -14.68 -11.59 5.88
N ALA A 178 -14.32 -11.42 7.14
CA ALA A 178 -14.91 -10.44 8.04
C ALA A 178 -13.83 -9.59 8.71
N ALA A 179 -14.20 -8.37 9.09
CA ALA A 179 -13.40 -7.59 10.03
C ALA A 179 -13.61 -8.16 11.43
N SER A 180 -12.54 -8.46 12.15
CA SER A 180 -12.64 -8.87 13.56
C SER A 180 -13.16 -7.70 14.41
N ALA A 181 -14.11 -7.98 15.29
CA ALA A 181 -14.66 -7.00 16.22
C ALA A 181 -13.77 -6.82 17.47
N ALA A 182 -12.96 -7.85 17.79
CA ALA A 182 -12.14 -7.89 18.99
C ALA A 182 -10.70 -7.41 18.74
N GLU A 183 -10.17 -7.71 17.55
CA GLU A 183 -8.77 -7.45 17.21
C GLU A 183 -8.66 -6.74 15.85
N PRO A 184 -7.63 -5.89 15.64
CA PRO A 184 -7.40 -5.22 14.36
C PRO A 184 -6.78 -6.21 13.37
N GLU A 185 -7.59 -7.13 12.85
CA GLU A 185 -7.20 -8.18 11.91
C GLU A 185 -8.34 -8.61 10.97
N LEU A 186 -7.95 -9.26 9.87
CA LEU A 186 -8.88 -9.92 8.96
C LEU A 186 -9.24 -11.30 9.52
N ARG A 187 -10.51 -11.68 9.54
CA ARG A 187 -10.94 -12.99 10.04
C ARG A 187 -11.56 -13.84 8.94
N LEU A 188 -11.10 -15.08 8.83
CA LEU A 188 -11.75 -16.13 8.06
C LEU A 188 -12.87 -16.75 8.91
N VAL A 189 -14.12 -16.58 8.46
CA VAL A 189 -15.30 -17.05 9.18
C VAL A 189 -15.99 -18.16 8.39
N SER A 190 -16.53 -19.16 9.10
CA SER A 190 -17.31 -20.22 8.46
C SER A 190 -18.57 -19.63 7.82
N ASN A 191 -18.84 -20.03 6.58
CA ASN A 191 -20.07 -19.66 5.87
C ASN A 191 -20.93 -20.89 5.54
N ALA A 192 -20.79 -21.97 6.31
CA ALA A 192 -21.41 -23.26 6.00
C ALA A 192 -22.95 -23.22 5.94
N ASP A 193 -23.58 -22.36 6.76
CA ASP A 193 -25.04 -22.29 6.92
C ASP A 193 -25.70 -21.09 6.23
N ALA A 194 -24.94 -20.16 5.66
CA ALA A 194 -25.55 -19.08 4.91
C ALA A 194 -26.03 -19.58 3.55
N ALA A 195 -27.14 -19.03 3.07
CA ALA A 195 -27.52 -19.18 1.67
C ALA A 195 -26.30 -18.87 0.79
N PRO A 196 -26.01 -19.66 -0.26
CA PRO A 196 -24.86 -19.43 -1.11
C PRO A 196 -24.92 -17.98 -1.58
N ARG A 197 -24.01 -17.16 -1.04
CA ARG A 197 -23.79 -15.83 -1.56
C ARG A 197 -23.39 -16.05 -3.01
N THR A 198 -23.98 -15.29 -3.93
CA THR A 198 -23.29 -15.00 -5.20
C THR A 198 -22.02 -14.25 -4.81
N VAL A 199 -21.00 -15.01 -4.41
CA VAL A 199 -19.64 -14.52 -4.37
C VAL A 199 -19.35 -14.22 -5.82
N GLY A 200 -19.42 -12.95 -6.20
CA GLY A 200 -19.07 -12.54 -7.54
C GLY A 200 -17.61 -12.90 -7.81
N VAL A 201 -17.26 -12.92 -9.09
CA VAL A 201 -15.92 -13.31 -9.52
C VAL A 201 -14.88 -12.43 -8.81
N ARG A 202 -13.83 -13.08 -8.33
CA ARG A 202 -12.72 -12.44 -7.63
C ARG A 202 -11.56 -12.25 -8.58
N TRP A 203 -10.83 -11.16 -8.41
CA TRP A 203 -9.63 -10.85 -9.17
C TRP A 203 -8.55 -10.31 -8.25
N THR A 204 -7.31 -10.73 -8.48
CA THR A 204 -6.13 -10.23 -7.76
C THR A 204 -5.28 -9.41 -8.72
N ALA A 205 -5.01 -8.15 -8.35
CA ALA A 205 -4.13 -7.23 -9.08
C ALA A 205 -3.05 -6.73 -8.10
N GLY A 206 -1.88 -7.39 -8.09
CA GLY A 206 -0.85 -7.12 -7.10
C GLY A 206 -1.36 -7.40 -5.67
N PRO A 207 -1.16 -6.50 -4.69
CA PRO A 207 -1.68 -6.68 -3.33
C PRO A 207 -3.17 -6.27 -3.21
N VAL A 208 -3.84 -5.96 -4.33
CA VAL A 208 -5.25 -5.56 -4.36
C VAL A 208 -6.12 -6.73 -4.79
N ARG A 209 -7.21 -6.94 -4.07
CA ARG A 209 -8.26 -7.90 -4.39
C ARG A 209 -9.54 -7.16 -4.74
N ILE A 210 -10.16 -7.58 -5.84
CA ILE A 210 -11.40 -7.05 -6.37
C ILE A 210 -12.45 -8.17 -6.32
N GLU A 211 -13.65 -7.85 -5.85
CA GLU A 211 -14.78 -8.78 -5.80
C GLU A 211 -15.99 -8.12 -6.46
N SER A 212 -16.56 -8.73 -7.50
CA SER A 212 -17.87 -8.31 -7.98
C SER A 212 -18.94 -8.63 -6.93
N ARG A 213 -19.94 -7.74 -6.79
CA ARG A 213 -21.08 -7.93 -5.87
C ARG A 213 -22.36 -8.17 -6.63
N ASP A 214 -22.73 -7.21 -7.46
CA ASP A 214 -23.89 -7.30 -8.34
C ASP A 214 -23.68 -6.41 -9.57
N ALA A 215 -24.52 -6.64 -10.58
CA ALA A 215 -24.69 -5.71 -11.68
C ALA A 215 -26.16 -5.68 -12.09
N ALA A 216 -26.70 -4.48 -12.28
CA ALA A 216 -28.11 -4.26 -12.56
C ALA A 216 -28.31 -3.12 -13.57
N SER A 217 -29.27 -3.31 -14.46
CA SER A 217 -29.77 -2.36 -15.44
C SER A 217 -31.06 -1.75 -14.93
N LYS A 218 -31.16 -0.42 -14.94
CA LYS A 218 -32.38 0.31 -14.60
C LYS A 218 -32.62 1.49 -15.55
N PRO A 219 -33.87 1.93 -15.78
CA PRO A 219 -34.15 3.12 -16.58
C PRO A 219 -33.38 4.34 -16.07
N SER A 220 -32.79 5.11 -16.99
CA SER A 220 -32.13 6.36 -16.61
C SER A 220 -33.17 7.41 -16.24
N LEU A 221 -32.97 8.07 -15.10
CA LEU A 221 -33.83 9.16 -14.63
C LEU A 221 -33.54 10.49 -15.35
N VAL A 222 -32.38 10.59 -16.01
CA VAL A 222 -31.92 11.81 -16.71
C VAL A 222 -32.32 11.77 -18.18
N ASP A 223 -32.25 10.58 -18.80
CA ASP A 223 -32.57 10.37 -20.21
C ASP A 223 -33.40 9.10 -20.34
N ALA A 224 -34.71 9.25 -20.54
CA ALA A 224 -35.64 8.12 -20.65
C ALA A 224 -35.36 7.19 -21.85
N SER A 225 -34.56 7.65 -22.83
CA SER A 225 -34.10 6.83 -23.95
C SER A 225 -32.89 5.96 -23.62
N ARG A 226 -32.36 6.04 -22.39
CA ARG A 226 -31.19 5.31 -21.94
C ARG A 226 -31.47 4.45 -20.72
N THR A 227 -30.57 3.50 -20.53
CA THR A 227 -30.54 2.64 -19.36
C THR A 227 -29.24 2.87 -18.61
N LEU A 228 -29.33 2.97 -17.29
CA LEU A 228 -28.18 3.04 -16.40
C LEU A 228 -27.82 1.62 -15.95
N VAL A 229 -26.64 1.16 -16.33
CA VAL A 229 -26.09 -0.10 -15.81
C VAL A 229 -25.19 0.23 -14.63
N GLN A 230 -25.51 -0.30 -13.45
CA GLN A 230 -24.71 -0.16 -12.25
C GLN A 230 -23.98 -1.46 -11.96
N VAL A 231 -22.66 -1.37 -11.79
CA VAL A 231 -21.80 -2.48 -11.36
C VAL A 231 -21.31 -2.17 -9.96
N ARG A 232 -21.69 -3.00 -9.00
CA ARG A 232 -21.19 -2.93 -7.63
C ARG A 232 -20.06 -3.90 -7.41
N TRP A 233 -19.01 -3.43 -6.74
CA TRP A 233 -17.83 -4.22 -6.47
C TRP A 233 -17.13 -3.74 -5.21
N THR A 234 -16.35 -4.62 -4.59
CA THR A 234 -15.54 -4.31 -3.42
C THR A 234 -14.07 -4.37 -3.79
N LEU A 235 -13.30 -3.37 -3.36
CA LEU A 235 -11.84 -3.38 -3.40
C LEU A 235 -11.29 -3.60 -1.99
N ARG A 236 -10.33 -4.52 -1.85
CA ARG A 236 -9.53 -4.73 -0.65
C ARG A 236 -8.05 -4.68 -1.02
N ILE A 237 -7.23 -4.24 -0.09
CA ILE A 237 -5.77 -4.34 -0.22
C ILE A 237 -5.23 -5.19 0.93
N GLU A 238 -4.05 -5.78 0.74
CA GLU A 238 -3.33 -6.46 1.81
C GLU A 238 -3.29 -5.60 3.09
N PRO A 239 -3.81 -6.09 4.23
CA PRO A 239 -3.95 -5.27 5.43
C PRO A 239 -2.62 -4.73 6.00
N ARG A 240 -1.47 -5.31 5.66
CA ARG A 240 -0.15 -4.76 6.03
C ARG A 240 0.12 -3.38 5.43
N LEU A 241 -0.56 -3.03 4.33
CA LEU A 241 -0.36 -1.78 3.61
C LEU A 241 -1.17 -0.61 4.14
N ARG A 242 -2.09 -0.83 5.09
CA ARG A 242 -2.87 0.24 5.76
C ARG A 242 -3.43 1.25 4.75
N PRO A 243 -4.41 0.84 3.92
CA PRO A 243 -4.93 1.68 2.84
C PRO A 243 -5.57 2.94 3.38
N LEU A 244 -5.18 4.11 2.89
CA LEU A 244 -5.75 5.39 3.30
C LEU A 244 -7.00 5.72 2.48
N TYR A 245 -6.84 5.80 1.17
CA TYR A 245 -7.92 6.13 0.25
C TYR A 245 -7.61 5.63 -1.17
N LEU A 246 -8.67 5.49 -1.95
CA LEU A 246 -8.66 5.12 -3.36
C LEU A 246 -8.89 6.38 -4.19
N THR A 247 -8.08 6.56 -5.23
CA THR A 247 -8.36 7.46 -6.34
C THR A 247 -8.81 6.66 -7.55
N LEU A 248 -9.98 6.99 -8.10
CA LEU A 248 -10.55 6.33 -9.28
C LEU A 248 -11.22 7.39 -10.17
N ALA A 249 -10.83 7.47 -11.45
CA ALA A 249 -11.58 8.24 -12.44
C ALA A 249 -12.61 7.33 -13.11
N ASP A 250 -13.80 7.86 -13.37
CA ASP A 250 -14.85 7.06 -14.03
C ASP A 250 -14.48 6.74 -15.48
N ALA A 251 -13.70 7.62 -16.14
CA ALA A 251 -13.10 7.33 -17.45
C ALA A 251 -12.12 6.14 -17.45
N ASP A 252 -11.56 5.76 -16.29
CA ASP A 252 -10.69 4.59 -16.13
C ASP A 252 -11.50 3.32 -15.82
N THR A 253 -12.83 3.38 -15.95
CA THR A 253 -13.72 2.22 -15.89
C THR A 253 -14.37 2.01 -17.25
N SER A 254 -14.60 0.74 -17.62
CA SER A 254 -15.31 0.43 -18.85
C SER A 254 -16.12 -0.84 -18.69
N LEU A 255 -17.26 -0.90 -19.37
CA LEU A 255 -18.11 -2.07 -19.41
C LEU A 255 -18.31 -2.48 -20.88
N ASP A 256 -18.11 -3.75 -21.17
CA ASP A 256 -18.49 -4.37 -22.44
C ASP A 256 -19.63 -5.34 -22.15
N VAL A 257 -20.78 -5.14 -22.81
CA VAL A 257 -21.89 -6.09 -22.72
C VAL A 257 -22.14 -6.69 -24.09
N ASP A 258 -21.89 -7.99 -24.21
CA ASP A 258 -22.04 -8.76 -25.45
C ASP A 258 -21.31 -8.13 -26.67
N GLY A 259 -20.10 -7.60 -26.45
CA GLY A 259 -19.28 -6.92 -27.46
C GLY A 259 -19.62 -5.45 -27.69
N LEU A 260 -20.63 -4.91 -26.99
CA LEU A 260 -20.97 -3.50 -27.03
C LEU A 260 -20.28 -2.75 -25.90
N ALA A 261 -19.36 -1.85 -26.27
CA ALA A 261 -18.75 -0.93 -25.31
C ALA A 261 -19.77 0.08 -24.77
N VAL A 262 -19.98 0.06 -23.45
CA VAL A 262 -20.88 0.96 -22.73
C VAL A 262 -20.05 2.01 -21.98
N PRO A 263 -20.18 3.30 -22.33
CA PRO A 263 -19.37 4.35 -21.72
C PRO A 263 -19.80 4.63 -20.27
N PRO A 264 -18.88 5.13 -19.41
CA PRO A 264 -19.22 5.61 -18.07
C PRO A 264 -20.32 6.66 -18.10
N PHE A 265 -21.14 6.68 -17.05
CA PHE A 265 -22.21 7.67 -16.88
C PHE A 265 -21.66 9.09 -16.76
N THR A 266 -20.55 9.25 -16.01
CA THR A 266 -19.92 10.54 -15.72
C THR A 266 -18.41 10.49 -15.99
N PRO A 267 -17.95 10.40 -17.25
CA PRO A 267 -16.52 10.16 -17.54
C PRO A 267 -15.57 11.23 -16.97
N GLY A 268 -16.05 12.47 -16.77
CA GLY A 268 -15.28 13.54 -16.13
C GLY A 268 -15.18 13.46 -14.61
N ALA A 269 -15.86 12.52 -13.95
CA ALA A 269 -15.82 12.37 -12.51
C ALA A 269 -14.53 11.71 -12.04
N ARG A 270 -13.96 12.24 -10.96
CA ARG A 270 -12.84 11.66 -10.22
C ARG A 270 -13.26 11.51 -8.77
N ARG A 271 -13.12 10.29 -8.25
CA ARG A 271 -13.54 9.91 -6.91
C ARG A 271 -12.31 9.74 -6.03
N GLU A 272 -12.44 10.23 -4.81
CA GLU A 272 -11.55 9.95 -3.70
C GLU A 272 -12.37 9.31 -2.59
N LEU A 273 -12.09 8.05 -2.29
CA LEU A 273 -12.90 7.26 -1.38
C LEU A 273 -12.03 6.69 -0.26
N PRO A 274 -12.40 6.84 1.02
CA PRO A 274 -11.69 6.17 2.10
C PRO A 274 -11.75 4.65 1.90
N VAL A 275 -10.66 3.98 2.22
CA VAL A 275 -10.57 2.51 2.12
C VAL A 275 -10.34 1.97 3.53
N ASP A 276 -11.31 1.23 4.07
CA ASP A 276 -11.13 0.61 5.38
C ASP A 276 -10.10 -0.52 5.29
N ARG A 277 -9.24 -0.62 6.31
CA ARG A 277 -8.15 -1.62 6.35
C ARG A 277 -8.64 -3.06 6.31
N TRP A 278 -9.81 -3.35 6.86
CA TRP A 278 -10.32 -4.71 7.05
C TRP A 278 -11.49 -5.02 6.12
N ARG A 279 -12.38 -4.04 5.93
CA ARG A 279 -13.58 -4.18 5.09
C ARG A 279 -13.29 -3.88 3.63
N GLY A 280 -12.34 -2.99 3.35
CA GLY A 280 -12.06 -2.47 2.02
C GLY A 280 -12.91 -1.24 1.69
N CYS A 281 -13.25 -1.08 0.43
CA CYS A 281 -14.10 -0.01 -0.09
C CYS A 281 -15.12 -0.60 -1.06
N ASP A 282 -16.40 -0.32 -0.83
CA ASP A 282 -17.48 -0.68 -1.75
C ASP A 282 -17.67 0.44 -2.77
N LEU A 283 -17.80 0.05 -4.03
CA LEU A 283 -17.75 0.92 -5.19
C LEU A 283 -18.93 0.63 -6.12
N ASP A 284 -19.57 1.71 -6.56
CA ASP A 284 -20.60 1.67 -7.58
C ASP A 284 -20.06 2.36 -8.84
N SER A 285 -19.93 1.62 -9.94
CA SER A 285 -19.55 2.18 -11.25
C SER A 285 -20.76 2.13 -12.17
N SER A 286 -21.11 3.27 -12.76
CA SER A 286 -22.35 3.41 -13.54
C SER A 286 -22.04 3.72 -15.00
N PHE A 287 -22.80 3.12 -15.90
CA PHE A 287 -22.59 3.17 -17.35
C PHE A 287 -23.88 3.50 -18.10
N ASN A 288 -23.76 4.25 -19.20
CA ASN A 288 -24.88 4.66 -20.04
C ASN A 288 -25.07 3.69 -21.22
N ALA A 289 -26.04 2.78 -21.11
CA ALA A 289 -26.41 1.87 -22.18
C ALA A 289 -27.57 2.45 -23.04
N PRO A 290 -27.57 2.19 -24.36
CA PRO A 290 -28.63 2.67 -25.25
C PRO A 290 -29.98 2.01 -24.96
N ASP A 291 -30.01 0.71 -24.67
CA ASP A 291 -31.25 -0.05 -24.40
C ASP A 291 -31.16 -0.80 -23.08
N SER A 292 -32.28 -1.43 -22.65
CA SER A 292 -32.24 -2.39 -21.53
C SER A 292 -31.20 -3.45 -21.84
N THR A 293 -30.24 -3.59 -20.95
CA THR A 293 -29.06 -4.42 -21.18
C THR A 293 -29.02 -5.48 -20.08
N SER A 294 -28.98 -6.74 -20.47
CA SER A 294 -28.86 -7.87 -19.54
C SER A 294 -28.00 -8.96 -20.16
N GLY A 295 -27.42 -9.81 -19.31
CA GLY A 295 -26.57 -10.92 -19.74
C GLY A 295 -25.10 -10.76 -19.33
N PRO A 296 -24.21 -11.59 -19.89
CA PRO A 296 -22.79 -11.58 -19.55
C PRO A 296 -22.12 -10.29 -20.00
N ALA A 297 -21.25 -9.76 -19.16
CA ALA A 297 -20.49 -8.55 -19.44
C ALA A 297 -19.06 -8.66 -18.90
N LEU A 298 -18.17 -7.88 -19.48
CA LEU A 298 -16.77 -7.74 -19.06
C LEU A 298 -16.57 -6.36 -18.48
N PHE A 299 -16.17 -6.31 -17.21
CA PHE A 299 -15.87 -5.08 -16.50
C PHE A 299 -14.36 -4.88 -16.38
N ASN A 300 -13.90 -3.67 -16.66
CA ASN A 300 -12.51 -3.26 -16.50
C ASN A 300 -12.45 -2.02 -15.60
N ALA A 301 -11.43 -1.95 -14.76
CA ALA A 301 -11.11 -0.72 -14.06
C ALA A 301 -9.61 -0.60 -13.79
N LYS A 302 -9.16 0.65 -13.71
CA LYS A 302 -7.81 1.04 -13.27
C LYS A 302 -7.90 2.15 -12.24
N GLY A 303 -7.06 2.08 -11.21
CA GLY A 303 -7.00 3.12 -10.19
C GLY A 303 -5.77 2.98 -9.32
N VAL A 304 -5.73 3.80 -8.27
CA VAL A 304 -4.60 3.83 -7.34
C VAL A 304 -5.09 3.90 -5.91
N VAL A 305 -4.64 2.97 -5.08
CA VAL A 305 -4.83 3.02 -3.62
C VAL A 305 -3.61 3.67 -3.00
N ARG A 306 -3.81 4.76 -2.26
CA ARG A 306 -2.77 5.38 -1.44
C ARG A 306 -2.70 4.63 -0.12
N ALA A 307 -1.53 4.13 0.24
CA ALA A 307 -1.36 3.23 1.36
C ALA A 307 -0.20 3.69 2.26
N ALA A 308 -0.31 3.47 3.57
CA ALA A 308 0.75 3.78 4.51
C ALA A 308 1.71 2.59 4.64
N ALA A 309 2.88 2.68 4.03
CA ALA A 309 3.95 1.71 4.17
C ALA A 309 4.87 2.06 5.33
N LEU A 310 5.62 1.06 5.81
CA LEU A 310 6.66 1.20 6.85
C LEU A 310 6.15 1.93 8.11
N PRO A 311 5.21 1.35 8.86
CA PRO A 311 4.67 2.01 10.04
C PRO A 311 5.77 2.32 11.07
N LEU A 312 5.78 3.54 11.59
CA LEU A 312 6.65 3.94 12.67
C LEU A 312 5.88 3.99 13.97
N ARG A 313 6.14 3.01 14.83
CA ARG A 313 5.58 2.96 16.18
C ARG A 313 6.37 3.86 17.11
N MET A 314 5.64 4.75 17.76
CA MET A 314 6.10 5.68 18.80
C MET A 314 5.39 5.35 20.10
N ALA A 315 6.14 5.35 21.20
CA ALA A 315 5.62 4.94 22.50
C ALA A 315 5.79 6.05 23.53
N PHE A 316 4.70 6.38 24.20
CA PHE A 316 4.67 7.41 25.24
C PHE A 316 4.24 6.79 26.56
N THR A 317 5.07 6.94 27.58
CA THR A 317 4.80 6.53 28.96
C THR A 317 4.82 7.75 29.89
N GLY A 318 4.25 7.60 31.08
CA GLY A 318 4.39 8.63 32.12
C GLY A 318 3.49 9.83 31.88
N PHE A 319 2.18 9.59 31.86
CA PHE A 319 1.13 10.62 31.73
C PHE A 319 0.98 11.56 32.95
N SER A 320 1.93 11.54 33.87
CA SER A 320 1.91 12.33 35.10
C SER A 320 2.45 13.74 34.85
N GLY A 321 1.54 14.71 34.90
CA GLY A 321 1.85 16.14 34.75
C GLY A 321 1.82 16.63 33.30
N ARG A 322 1.90 17.95 33.14
CA ARG A 322 1.85 18.67 31.86
C ARG A 322 3.19 18.55 31.11
N ARG A 323 3.72 17.34 30.97
CA ARG A 323 4.99 17.07 30.31
C ARG A 323 4.77 16.87 28.82
N ILE A 324 5.55 17.62 28.06
CA ILE A 324 5.72 17.43 26.63
C ILE A 324 6.68 16.25 26.44
N SER A 325 6.20 15.14 25.89
CA SER A 325 7.08 14.04 25.45
C SER A 325 7.18 14.02 23.94
N VAL A 326 8.42 13.86 23.45
CA VAL A 326 8.76 13.89 22.03
C VAL A 326 9.30 12.51 21.67
N ASP A 327 8.76 11.90 20.62
CA ASP A 327 9.38 10.76 19.95
C ASP A 327 9.69 11.15 18.50
N ARG A 328 10.88 10.79 18.02
CA ARG A 328 11.37 11.12 16.68
C ARG A 328 11.86 9.84 16.01
N ARG A 329 11.21 9.43 14.93
CA ARG A 329 11.59 8.25 14.14
C ARG A 329 11.37 8.52 12.67
N GLY A 330 12.34 8.14 11.83
CA GLY A 330 12.22 8.18 10.36
C GLY A 330 11.66 9.50 9.80
N GLY A 331 12.17 10.64 10.24
CA GLY A 331 11.70 11.96 9.81
C GLY A 331 10.36 12.41 10.39
N VAL A 332 9.66 11.57 11.17
CA VAL A 332 8.42 11.92 11.87
C VAL A 332 8.74 12.33 13.30
N THR A 333 8.17 13.44 13.75
CA THR A 333 8.17 13.88 15.14
C THR A 333 6.75 13.81 15.66
N ALA A 334 6.50 13.06 16.73
CA ALA A 334 5.25 13.11 17.47
C ALA A 334 5.46 13.67 18.87
N LEU A 335 4.55 14.55 19.27
CA LEU A 335 4.64 15.38 20.45
C LEU A 335 3.36 15.24 21.26
N LEU A 336 3.44 14.61 22.42
CA LEU A 336 2.32 14.55 23.36
C LEU A 336 2.23 15.90 24.10
N GLN A 337 1.22 16.71 23.79
CA GLN A 337 1.12 18.09 24.26
C GLN A 337 0.23 18.24 25.50
N ASN A 338 -0.84 17.44 25.59
CA ASN A 338 -1.83 17.54 26.64
C ASN A 338 -2.35 16.16 26.97
N VAL A 339 -2.43 15.84 28.25
CA VAL A 339 -3.01 14.60 28.75
C VAL A 339 -3.96 14.96 29.87
N ARG A 340 -5.22 14.60 29.72
CA ARG A 340 -6.28 14.86 30.70
C ARG A 340 -6.96 13.56 31.02
N PHE A 341 -6.99 13.21 32.31
CA PHE A 341 -7.74 12.08 32.80
C PHE A 341 -8.89 12.56 33.66
N ASP A 342 -10.09 12.18 33.27
CA ASP A 342 -11.29 12.31 34.08
C ASP A 342 -11.51 10.99 34.82
N SER A 343 -11.22 10.99 36.12
CA SER A 343 -11.34 9.79 36.95
C SER A 343 -12.79 9.36 37.20
N ALA A 344 -13.75 10.29 37.16
CA ALA A 344 -15.16 10.00 37.34
C ALA A 344 -15.73 9.32 36.09
N ALA A 345 -15.38 9.83 34.91
CA ALA A 345 -15.78 9.24 33.63
C ALA A 345 -14.88 8.08 33.17
N ARG A 346 -13.76 7.82 33.86
CA ARG A 346 -12.70 6.89 33.44
C ARG A 346 -12.26 7.14 32.00
N ARG A 347 -12.07 8.41 31.66
CA ARG A 347 -11.81 8.88 30.31
C ARG A 347 -10.46 9.57 30.23
N LEU A 348 -9.62 9.16 29.29
CA LEU A 348 -8.35 9.80 28.98
C LEU A 348 -8.45 10.51 27.64
N SER A 349 -8.12 11.80 27.62
CA SER A 349 -7.98 12.59 26.40
C SER A 349 -6.52 13.00 26.23
N VAL A 350 -5.95 12.72 25.07
CA VAL A 350 -4.57 13.08 24.73
C VAL A 350 -4.53 13.93 23.46
N HIS A 351 -3.71 14.97 23.47
CA HIS A 351 -3.43 15.76 22.26
C HIS A 351 -2.04 15.39 21.74
N LEU A 352 -1.99 14.88 20.53
CA LEU A 352 -0.76 14.47 19.85
C LEU A 352 -0.52 15.38 18.64
N ALA A 353 0.54 16.18 18.67
CA ALA A 353 1.00 16.92 17.52
C ALA A 353 2.03 16.11 16.74
N VAL A 354 1.79 15.92 15.45
CA VAL A 354 2.63 15.13 14.56
C VAL A 354 3.18 16.05 13.48
N THR A 355 4.47 15.92 13.16
CA THR A 355 5.17 16.72 12.16
C THR A 355 6.10 15.83 11.35
N TYR A 356 6.08 15.99 10.03
CA TYR A 356 6.91 15.27 9.08
C TYR A 356 8.03 16.19 8.58
N GLY A 357 9.29 15.79 8.74
CA GLY A 357 10.47 16.60 8.44
C GLY A 357 10.73 16.78 6.94
N GLN A 358 10.18 15.89 6.11
CA GLN A 358 10.05 16.08 4.67
C GLN A 358 8.55 16.08 4.37
N GLY A 359 7.97 17.27 4.29
CA GLY A 359 6.57 17.44 3.92
C GLY A 359 6.38 17.00 2.48
N GLY A 360 5.72 15.87 2.28
CA GLY A 360 5.19 15.51 0.97
C GLY A 360 3.91 16.33 0.69
N PRO A 361 3.69 16.84 -0.55
CA PRO A 361 2.44 17.50 -0.96
C PRO A 361 1.16 16.65 -0.73
N GLU A 362 1.34 15.37 -0.43
CA GLU A 362 0.29 14.39 -0.14
C GLU A 362 -0.43 14.66 1.19
N PHE A 363 0.23 15.23 2.20
CA PHE A 363 -0.39 15.53 3.51
C PHE A 363 -1.24 16.80 3.51
N GLU A 364 -0.93 17.77 2.64
CA GLU A 364 -1.72 19.00 2.46
C GLU A 364 -3.01 18.74 1.69
N SER A 365 -2.95 17.85 0.70
CA SER A 365 -4.00 17.67 -0.29
C SER A 365 -5.11 16.70 0.14
N HIS A 366 -4.87 15.87 1.16
CA HIS A 366 -5.78 14.79 1.51
C HIS A 366 -5.96 14.75 3.03
N ARG A 367 -7.10 15.20 3.56
CA ARG A 367 -7.36 15.20 5.02
C ARG A 367 -7.89 13.86 5.54
N ILE A 368 -8.18 12.92 4.63
CA ILE A 368 -8.79 11.63 4.94
C ILE A 368 -7.86 10.71 5.73
N TRP A 369 -6.52 10.83 5.59
CA TRP A 369 -5.55 10.00 6.32
C TRP A 369 -5.65 10.16 7.85
N ILE A 370 -6.15 11.30 8.33
CA ILE A 370 -6.29 11.58 9.76
C ILE A 370 -7.20 10.58 10.46
N HIS A 371 -8.25 10.11 9.77
CA HIS A 371 -9.17 9.10 10.31
C HIS A 371 -8.57 7.70 10.40
N GLN A 372 -7.34 7.50 9.88
CA GLN A 372 -6.67 6.20 9.86
C GLN A 372 -5.40 6.12 10.69
N ASN A 373 -5.10 7.19 11.43
CA ASN A 373 -3.98 7.20 12.36
C ASN A 373 -4.32 6.37 13.59
N ALA A 374 -3.76 5.17 13.64
CA ALA A 374 -3.93 4.27 14.76
C ALA A 374 -3.14 4.79 15.97
N ALA A 375 -3.88 5.17 17.01
CA ALA A 375 -3.36 5.31 18.37
C ALA A 375 -4.19 4.42 19.30
N TRP A 376 -3.51 3.73 20.20
CA TRP A 376 -4.15 2.90 21.22
C TRP A 376 -3.37 2.99 22.53
N LEU A 377 -4.05 2.69 23.63
CA LEU A 377 -3.40 2.45 24.90
C LEU A 377 -3.10 0.98 25.03
N GLU A 378 -1.99 0.66 25.67
CA GLU A 378 -1.67 -0.70 26.09
C GLU A 378 -1.41 -0.69 27.59
N HIS A 379 -2.12 -1.56 28.32
CA HIS A 379 -1.98 -1.70 29.75
C HIS A 379 -0.67 -2.43 30.10
N LEU A 380 0.21 -1.79 30.86
CA LEU A 380 1.57 -2.26 31.17
C LEU A 380 1.60 -3.56 31.98
N GLY A 381 0.56 -3.85 32.76
CA GLY A 381 0.50 -5.05 33.59
C GLY A 381 -0.11 -6.27 32.89
N THR A 382 -0.95 -6.07 31.87
CA THR A 382 -1.74 -7.15 31.25
C THR A 382 -1.51 -7.27 29.75
N GLY A 383 -0.92 -6.25 29.10
CA GLY A 383 -0.81 -6.15 27.65
C GLY A 383 -2.14 -5.83 26.95
N ALA A 384 -3.23 -5.61 27.69
CA ALA A 384 -4.53 -5.33 27.10
C ALA A 384 -4.51 -4.03 26.30
N VAL A 385 -5.05 -4.07 25.08
CA VAL A 385 -5.12 -2.92 24.16
C VAL A 385 -6.48 -2.24 24.29
N VAL A 386 -6.47 -0.90 24.39
CA VAL A 386 -7.67 -0.05 24.37
C VAL A 386 -7.59 0.88 23.16
N PRO A 387 -8.43 0.70 22.12
CA PRO A 387 -8.46 1.61 20.98
C PRO A 387 -9.05 2.98 21.37
N ALA A 388 -8.72 4.01 20.59
CA ALA A 388 -9.37 5.31 20.74
C ALA A 388 -10.86 5.20 20.35
N SER A 389 -11.74 5.73 21.18
CA SER A 389 -13.18 5.82 20.91
C SER A 389 -13.54 6.99 19.99
N GLU A 390 -12.74 8.06 20.03
CA GLU A 390 -12.95 9.28 19.24
C GLU A 390 -11.59 9.86 18.81
N ILE A 391 -11.57 10.46 17.61
CA ILE A 391 -10.41 11.12 17.03
C ILE A 391 -10.84 12.45 16.39
N ASP A 392 -10.31 13.55 16.90
CA ASP A 392 -10.58 14.90 16.39
C ASP A 392 -9.33 15.56 15.83
N LEU A 393 -9.47 16.27 14.72
CA LEU A 393 -8.43 17.17 14.20
C LEU A 393 -8.55 18.54 14.87
N LEU A 394 -7.63 18.86 15.77
CA LEU A 394 -7.60 20.16 16.46
C LEU A 394 -6.92 21.25 15.63
N ARG A 395 -5.83 20.90 14.93
CA ARG A 395 -5.06 21.83 14.09
C ARG A 395 -4.49 21.10 12.89
N SER A 396 -4.46 21.79 11.75
CA SER A 396 -3.81 21.33 10.52
C SER A 396 -2.68 22.30 10.16
N ALA A 397 -1.56 21.76 9.68
CA ALA A 397 -0.42 22.50 9.18
C ALA A 397 0.14 21.78 7.92
N PRO A 398 0.88 22.50 7.05
CA PRO A 398 1.53 21.93 5.87
C PRO A 398 2.26 20.59 6.09
N ALA A 399 3.04 20.54 7.17
CA ALA A 399 3.90 19.41 7.49
C ALA A 399 3.31 18.51 8.60
N GLY A 400 2.02 18.64 8.95
CA GLY A 400 1.42 17.81 9.99
C GLY A 400 0.15 18.35 10.63
N GLY A 401 -0.13 17.94 11.87
CA GLY A 401 -1.36 18.32 12.54
C GLY A 401 -1.38 17.96 14.01
N THR A 402 -2.39 18.42 14.73
CA THR A 402 -2.66 18.05 16.12
C THR A 402 -3.96 17.29 16.20
N LEU A 403 -3.88 16.06 16.69
CA LEU A 403 -5.01 15.15 16.88
C LEU A 403 -5.35 15.06 18.37
N ALA A 404 -6.65 15.07 18.69
CA ALA A 404 -7.13 14.66 19.99
C ALA A 404 -7.66 13.23 19.90
N TYR A 405 -7.15 12.37 20.77
CA TYR A 405 -7.65 11.01 20.95
C TYR A 405 -8.35 10.90 22.30
N THR A 406 -9.55 10.32 22.29
CA THR A 406 -10.29 9.98 23.50
C THR A 406 -10.29 8.48 23.69
N PHE A 407 -10.04 8.04 24.93
CA PHE A 407 -10.13 6.66 25.37
C PHE A 407 -11.09 6.58 26.54
N GLU A 408 -12.02 5.65 26.49
CA GLU A 408 -13.08 5.49 27.49
C GLU A 408 -13.02 4.12 28.17
N ALA A 409 -13.78 3.99 29.26
CA ALA A 409 -13.91 2.76 30.03
C ALA A 409 -12.55 2.18 30.52
N LEU A 410 -11.58 3.03 30.83
CA LEU A 410 -10.24 2.58 31.21
C LEU A 410 -10.23 1.92 32.60
N PRO A 411 -9.74 0.66 32.73
CA PRO A 411 -9.45 0.08 34.03
C PRO A 411 -8.21 0.75 34.66
N GLY A 412 -8.23 1.05 35.96
CA GLY A 412 -7.06 1.61 36.64
C GLY A 412 -6.81 3.09 36.38
N VAL A 413 -5.54 3.50 36.47
CA VAL A 413 -5.09 4.89 36.37
C VAL A 413 -4.21 5.10 35.13
N PRO A 414 -4.03 6.33 34.63
CA PRO A 414 -3.25 6.58 33.41
C PRO A 414 -1.84 5.98 33.45
N SER A 415 -1.16 6.01 34.60
CA SER A 415 0.19 5.45 34.75
C SER A 415 0.31 3.95 34.46
N ASP A 416 -0.82 3.23 34.45
CA ASP A 416 -0.87 1.81 34.14
C ASP A 416 -0.78 1.55 32.63
N TYR A 417 -0.73 2.60 31.81
CA TYR A 417 -0.76 2.50 30.35
C TYR A 417 0.49 3.07 29.68
N ARG A 418 0.73 2.62 28.44
CA ARG A 418 1.52 3.33 27.44
C ARG A 418 0.64 3.68 26.25
N LEU A 419 0.81 4.89 25.72
CA LEU A 419 0.18 5.31 24.47
C LEU A 419 1.10 4.89 23.33
N LEU A 420 0.56 4.09 22.41
CA LEU A 420 1.22 3.72 21.18
C LEU A 420 0.58 4.50 20.04
N TYR A 421 1.41 5.18 19.28
CA TYR A 421 1.03 5.90 18.07
C TYR A 421 1.77 5.31 16.88
N GLU A 422 1.04 4.96 15.82
CA GLU A 422 1.63 4.37 14.62
C GLU A 422 1.55 5.34 13.44
N ALA A 423 2.61 6.12 13.26
CA ALA A 423 2.71 7.11 12.20
C ALA A 423 2.94 6.45 10.82
N PRO A 424 2.27 6.94 9.75
CA PRO A 424 2.66 6.59 8.39
C PRO A 424 4.01 7.24 8.07
N SER A 425 5.07 6.45 7.85
CA SER A 425 6.37 7.03 7.48
C SER A 425 6.54 7.26 5.99
N LEU A 426 5.77 6.51 5.19
CA LEU A 426 5.78 6.58 3.75
C LEU A 426 4.36 6.37 3.23
N ILE A 427 3.89 7.28 2.40
CA ILE A 427 2.69 7.08 1.60
C ILE A 427 3.13 6.55 0.25
N VAL A 428 2.53 5.44 -0.17
CA VAL A 428 2.88 4.75 -1.40
C VAL A 428 1.68 4.65 -2.32
N ASP A 429 1.95 4.70 -3.61
CA ASP A 429 0.98 4.38 -4.65
C ASP A 429 0.94 2.88 -4.89
N VAL A 430 -0.24 2.31 -4.71
CA VAL A 430 -0.53 0.93 -5.06
C VAL A 430 -1.48 0.95 -6.25
N PRO A 431 -0.95 0.95 -7.49
CA PRO A 431 -1.79 0.88 -8.66
C PRO A 431 -2.46 -0.49 -8.76
N PHE A 432 -3.68 -0.51 -9.24
CA PHE A 432 -4.36 -1.73 -9.66
C PHE A 432 -4.96 -1.54 -11.04
N GLU A 433 -5.01 -2.64 -11.78
CA GLU A 433 -5.65 -2.72 -13.08
C GLU A 433 -6.18 -4.14 -13.24
N PHE A 434 -7.43 -4.25 -13.66
CA PHE A 434 -8.00 -5.53 -14.07
C PHE A 434 -8.77 -5.35 -15.37
N THR A 435 -8.69 -6.39 -16.20
CA THR A 435 -9.36 -6.43 -17.49
C THR A 435 -10.11 -7.74 -17.63
N GLY A 436 -11.33 -7.67 -18.16
CA GLY A 436 -12.16 -8.82 -18.43
C GLY A 436 -12.76 -9.45 -17.19
N LEU A 437 -13.04 -8.70 -16.10
CA LEU A 437 -13.74 -9.27 -14.95
C LEU A 437 -15.16 -9.67 -15.38
N PRO A 438 -15.49 -10.98 -15.41
CA PRO A 438 -16.79 -11.42 -15.90
C PRO A 438 -17.85 -11.15 -14.85
N ILE A 439 -18.93 -10.48 -15.27
CA ILE A 439 -20.10 -10.18 -14.46
C ILE A 439 -21.36 -10.52 -15.25
N SER A 440 -22.51 -10.58 -14.56
CA SER A 440 -23.81 -10.76 -15.20
C SER A 440 -24.72 -9.58 -14.86
N VAL A 441 -25.12 -8.82 -15.87
CA VAL A 441 -26.05 -7.70 -15.71
C VAL A 441 -27.47 -8.24 -15.65
N ARG A 442 -28.18 -7.95 -14.56
CA ARG A 442 -29.61 -8.26 -14.42
C ARG A 442 -30.45 -7.09 -14.92
N ASP A 443 -31.59 -7.37 -15.54
CA ASP A 443 -32.57 -6.32 -15.83
C ASP A 443 -33.52 -6.18 -14.64
N ASP A 444 -33.52 -5.02 -13.99
CA ASP A 444 -34.37 -4.72 -12.83
C ASP A 444 -35.62 -3.91 -13.25
N ARG A 445 -36.08 -4.07 -14.49
CA ARG A 445 -37.30 -3.44 -15.02
C ARG A 445 -38.58 -4.05 -14.49
#